data_AF-A0A927T411-F1
#
_entry.id   AF-A0A927T411-F1
#
_cell.length_a   1.000
_cell.length_b   1.000
_cell.length_c   1.000
_cell.angle_alpha   90.00
_cell.angle_beta   90.00
_cell.angle_gamma   90.00
#
_symmetry.space_group_name_H-M   'P 1'
#
loop_
_entity.id
_entity.type
_entity.pdbx_description
1 polymer ?
#
loop_
_entity_poly.entity_id
_entity_poly.type
_entity_poly.pdbx_seq_one_letter_code
_entity_poly.pdbx_strand_id
1 'polypeptide(L)'
;MDKDMKKEKKKVEFTEEINSAINGYALAITFIIIGLFLLYNLDYFGNNVVSIVILSIFTFFGVVGTFIELSRNKIIKGLDDFGIGIVIFIPWLLLYILLNNIWSNIPSFILLFLGTYFLISGIIKIGYSIMINARKSNKKTTTVIKDIFKILPSLASFVLVIFNIIKIAIEINNL
;
A
#
# COMPACT_ATOMS: atom_id res chain seq x y z
N MET A 1 19.75 -54.72 -16.82
CA MET A 1 18.32 -54.35 -16.91
C MET A 1 18.17 -53.05 -16.15
N ASP A 2 18.00 -51.96 -16.90
CA ASP A 2 18.03 -50.56 -16.44
C ASP A 2 17.13 -50.30 -15.23
N LYS A 3 17.68 -49.62 -14.23
CA LYS A 3 16.92 -48.94 -13.17
C LYS A 3 17.27 -47.46 -13.11
N ASP A 4 17.37 -46.83 -14.26
CA ASP A 4 17.32 -45.37 -14.35
C ASP A 4 15.86 -44.92 -14.27
N MET A 5 15.30 -44.94 -13.05
CA MET A 5 14.08 -44.22 -12.75
C MET A 5 14.35 -42.73 -12.93
N LYS A 6 13.97 -42.21 -14.10
CA LYS A 6 13.74 -40.78 -14.32
C LYS A 6 12.87 -40.24 -13.20
N LYS A 7 13.48 -39.60 -12.20
CA LYS A 7 12.80 -38.66 -11.33
C LYS A 7 12.42 -37.48 -12.22
N GLU A 8 11.27 -37.56 -12.88
CA GLU A 8 10.65 -36.39 -13.48
C GLU A 8 10.51 -35.35 -12.36
N LYS A 9 11.27 -34.27 -12.47
CA LYS A 9 11.12 -33.11 -11.60
C LYS A 9 9.69 -32.62 -11.84
N LYS A 10 8.76 -32.94 -10.93
CA LYS A 10 7.41 -32.36 -10.96
C LYS A 10 7.58 -30.85 -11.06
N LYS A 11 7.21 -30.27 -12.20
CA LYS A 11 7.14 -28.82 -12.34
C LYS A 11 6.19 -28.33 -11.26
N VAL A 12 6.67 -27.41 -10.43
CA VAL A 12 5.81 -26.72 -9.47
C VAL A 12 4.94 -25.78 -10.30
N GLU A 13 3.71 -26.21 -10.58
CA GLU A 13 2.71 -25.37 -11.22
C GLU A 13 1.93 -24.63 -10.15
N PHE A 14 1.98 -23.30 -10.22
CA PHE A 14 1.18 -22.44 -9.35
C PHE A 14 -0.26 -22.41 -9.85
N THR A 15 -1.22 -22.33 -8.92
CA THR A 15 -2.63 -22.12 -9.26
C THR A 15 -2.84 -20.73 -9.86
N GLU A 16 -3.93 -20.52 -10.61
CA GLU A 16 -4.28 -19.19 -11.16
C GLU A 16 -4.40 -18.13 -10.07
N GLU A 17 -4.95 -18.47 -8.90
CA GLU A 17 -5.06 -17.56 -7.76
C GLU A 17 -3.67 -17.12 -7.26
N ILE A 18 -2.73 -18.05 -7.14
CA ILE A 18 -1.36 -17.77 -6.70
C ILE A 18 -0.64 -16.92 -7.76
N ASN A 19 -0.77 -17.26 -9.04
CA ASN A 19 -0.17 -16.48 -10.12
C ASN A 19 -0.73 -15.05 -10.19
N SER A 20 -2.04 -14.89 -10.04
CA SER A 20 -2.67 -13.56 -10.00
C SER A 20 -2.17 -12.73 -8.83
N ALA A 21 -2.09 -13.32 -7.63
CA ALA A 21 -1.57 -12.64 -6.45
C ALA A 21 -0.09 -12.25 -6.61
N ILE A 22 0.76 -13.17 -7.11
CA ILE A 22 2.18 -12.89 -7.38
C ILE A 22 2.32 -11.70 -8.33
N ASN A 23 1.57 -11.69 -9.43
CA ASN A 23 1.62 -10.60 -10.40
C ASN A 23 1.16 -9.27 -9.79
N GLY A 24 0.10 -9.27 -8.98
CA GLY A 24 -0.38 -8.08 -8.28
C GLY A 24 0.64 -7.52 -7.29
N TYR A 25 1.23 -8.37 -6.45
CA TYR A 25 2.30 -7.96 -5.52
C TYR A 25 3.55 -7.50 -6.26
N ALA A 26 3.96 -8.20 -7.33
CA ALA A 26 5.12 -7.81 -8.13
C ALA A 26 4.93 -6.42 -8.73
N LEU A 27 3.76 -6.15 -9.33
CA LEU A 27 3.44 -4.85 -9.90
C LEU A 27 3.43 -3.74 -8.83
N ALA A 28 2.79 -3.99 -7.68
CA ALA A 28 2.76 -3.05 -6.58
C ALA A 28 4.18 -2.72 -6.05
N ILE A 29 5.03 -3.75 -5.88
CA ILE A 29 6.42 -3.58 -5.46
C ILE A 29 7.23 -2.81 -6.51
N THR A 30 7.04 -3.07 -7.81
CA THR A 30 7.69 -2.31 -8.89
C THR A 30 7.35 -0.82 -8.79
N PHE A 31 6.07 -0.48 -8.59
CA PHE A 31 5.65 0.90 -8.39
C PHE A 31 6.32 1.55 -7.17
N ILE A 32 6.41 0.84 -6.05
CA ILE A 32 7.11 1.32 -4.84
C ILE A 32 8.61 1.54 -5.10
N ILE A 33 9.28 0.60 -5.77
CA ILE A 33 10.72 0.70 -6.06
C ILE A 33 11.01 1.91 -6.94
N ILE A 34 10.20 2.14 -7.98
CA ILE A 34 10.37 3.30 -8.87
C ILE A 34 10.10 4.61 -8.11
N GLY A 35 9.07 4.64 -7.26
CA GLY A 35 8.82 5.77 -6.36
C GLY A 35 10.02 6.04 -5.46
N LEU A 36 10.55 5.02 -4.77
CA LEU A 36 11.74 5.17 -3.92
C LEU A 36 12.96 5.65 -4.73
N PHE A 37 13.17 5.14 -5.94
CA PHE A 37 14.25 5.62 -6.80
C PHE A 37 14.15 7.12 -7.08
N LEU A 38 12.96 7.61 -7.49
CA LEU A 38 12.74 9.03 -7.77
C LEU A 38 12.83 9.90 -6.51
N LEU A 39 12.44 9.37 -5.34
CA LEU A 39 12.58 10.06 -4.07
C LEU A 39 14.03 10.46 -3.77
N TYR A 40 15.00 9.61 -4.13
CA TYR A 40 16.42 9.87 -3.93
C TYR A 40 17.11 10.50 -5.15
N ASN A 41 16.43 10.54 -6.31
CA ASN A 41 16.97 11.07 -7.56
C ASN A 41 15.96 12.07 -8.19
N LEU A 42 15.61 13.12 -7.47
CA LEU A 42 14.61 14.10 -7.91
C LEU A 42 15.03 14.86 -9.18
N ASP A 43 16.31 14.91 -9.53
CA ASP A 43 16.78 15.53 -10.77
C ASP A 43 16.88 14.54 -11.95
N TYR A 44 16.38 13.31 -11.81
CA TYR A 44 16.47 12.29 -12.87
C TYR A 44 15.88 12.75 -14.21
N PHE A 45 14.80 13.54 -14.17
CA PHE A 45 14.18 14.11 -15.37
C PHE A 45 14.69 15.52 -15.72
N GLY A 46 15.73 16.02 -15.05
CA GLY A 46 16.22 17.40 -15.20
C GLY A 46 15.24 18.47 -14.68
N ASN A 47 14.17 18.05 -13.99
CA ASN A 47 13.16 18.93 -13.43
C ASN A 47 12.53 18.28 -12.18
N ASN A 48 12.77 18.89 -11.02
CA ASN A 48 12.29 18.39 -9.74
C ASN A 48 10.77 18.29 -9.67
N VAL A 49 10.04 19.24 -10.26
CA VAL A 49 8.56 19.24 -10.26
C VAL A 49 8.03 18.03 -11.03
N VAL A 50 8.60 17.72 -12.20
CA VAL A 50 8.22 16.54 -13.00
C VAL A 50 8.49 15.26 -12.22
N SER A 51 9.67 15.14 -11.60
CA SER A 51 10.02 13.99 -10.77
C SER A 51 9.08 13.83 -9.57
N ILE A 52 8.67 14.92 -8.93
CA ILE A 52 7.71 14.93 -7.81
C ILE A 52 6.35 14.41 -8.25
N VAL A 53 5.86 14.83 -9.42
CA VAL A 53 4.58 14.35 -9.97
C VAL A 53 4.63 12.86 -10.24
N ILE A 54 5.68 12.39 -10.93
CA ILE A 54 5.85 10.97 -11.27
C ILE A 54 6.04 10.13 -10.00
N LEU A 55 6.88 10.59 -9.07
CA LEU A 55 7.05 10.00 -7.73
C LEU A 55 5.70 9.80 -7.04
N SER A 56 4.86 10.82 -7.03
CA SER A 56 3.54 10.77 -6.37
C SER A 56 2.64 9.72 -7.01
N ILE A 57 2.59 9.66 -8.35
CA ILE A 57 1.81 8.68 -9.11
C ILE A 57 2.27 7.25 -8.81
N PHE A 58 3.58 6.99 -8.95
CA PHE A 58 4.13 5.65 -8.75
C PHE A 58 3.96 5.18 -7.29
N THR A 59 4.21 6.05 -6.32
CA THR A 59 4.03 5.67 -4.91
C THR A 59 2.54 5.42 -4.58
N PHE A 60 1.63 6.24 -5.11
CA PHE A 60 0.18 6.05 -4.94
C PHE A 60 -0.28 4.69 -5.46
N PHE A 61 0.05 4.35 -6.71
CA PHE A 61 -0.34 3.06 -7.29
C PHE A 61 0.33 1.86 -6.59
N GLY A 62 1.56 2.02 -6.11
CA GLY A 62 2.25 0.99 -5.33
C GLY A 62 1.50 0.64 -4.04
N VAL A 63 1.03 1.65 -3.30
CA VAL A 63 0.24 1.44 -2.09
C VAL A 63 -1.12 0.86 -2.40
N VAL A 64 -1.85 1.43 -3.36
CA VAL A 64 -3.17 0.94 -3.75
C VAL A 64 -3.11 -0.52 -4.21
N GLY A 65 -2.13 -0.87 -5.06
CA GLY A 65 -1.91 -2.25 -5.51
C GLY A 65 -1.63 -3.22 -4.36
N THR A 66 -0.82 -2.80 -3.38
CA THR A 66 -0.55 -3.60 -2.17
C THR A 66 -1.83 -3.84 -1.38
N PHE A 67 -2.65 -2.81 -1.17
CA PHE A 67 -3.93 -2.94 -0.45
C PHE A 67 -4.94 -3.80 -1.20
N ILE A 68 -5.04 -3.69 -2.51
CA ILE A 68 -5.93 -4.52 -3.33
C ILE A 68 -5.59 -6.01 -3.14
N GLU A 69 -4.32 -6.41 -3.30
CA GLU A 69 -3.93 -7.82 -3.15
C GLU A 69 -4.11 -8.34 -1.73
N LEU A 70 -3.89 -7.48 -0.73
CA LEU A 70 -4.15 -7.81 0.67
C LEU A 70 -5.63 -7.95 0.99
N SER A 71 -6.48 -7.09 0.43
CA SER A 71 -7.93 -7.14 0.62
C SER A 71 -8.59 -8.37 -0.02
N ARG A 72 -8.01 -8.89 -1.12
CA ARG A 72 -8.43 -10.17 -1.72
C ARG A 72 -8.28 -11.33 -0.74
N ASN A 73 -7.34 -11.22 0.19
CA ASN A 73 -7.21 -12.13 1.31
C ASN A 73 -8.29 -11.84 2.36
N LYS A 74 -9.50 -12.38 2.16
CA LYS A 74 -10.71 -12.17 2.99
C LYS A 74 -10.57 -12.53 4.49
N ILE A 75 -9.38 -12.92 4.94
CA ILE A 75 -9.06 -13.27 6.33
C ILE A 75 -9.11 -12.04 7.25
N ILE A 76 -8.75 -10.86 6.73
CA ILE A 76 -8.61 -9.64 7.52
C ILE A 76 -9.60 -8.59 7.02
N LYS A 77 -10.69 -8.40 7.76
CA LYS A 77 -11.69 -7.35 7.45
C LYS A 77 -11.15 -5.97 7.76
N GLY A 78 -11.55 -4.94 7.00
CA GLY A 78 -11.17 -3.55 7.22
C GLY A 78 -9.99 -3.05 6.38
N LEU A 79 -9.31 -3.94 5.64
CA LEU A 79 -8.29 -3.55 4.65
C LEU A 79 -8.89 -2.78 3.47
N ASP A 80 -10.13 -3.09 3.11
CA ASP A 80 -10.95 -2.40 2.13
C ASP A 80 -11.23 -0.95 2.54
N ASP A 81 -11.80 -0.77 3.74
CA ASP A 81 -12.04 0.55 4.32
C ASP A 81 -10.75 1.37 4.44
N PHE A 82 -9.67 0.76 4.94
CA PHE A 82 -8.40 1.44 5.09
C PHE A 82 -7.83 1.87 3.72
N GLY A 83 -7.88 0.98 2.72
CA GLY A 83 -7.45 1.28 1.36
C GLY A 83 -8.25 2.44 0.73
N ILE A 84 -9.58 2.46 0.91
CA ILE A 84 -10.43 3.59 0.49
C ILE A 84 -10.00 4.89 1.17
N GLY A 85 -9.69 4.82 2.47
CA GLY A 85 -9.17 5.95 3.24
C GLY A 85 -7.89 6.52 2.63
N ILE A 86 -6.93 5.66 2.27
CA ILE A 86 -5.68 6.06 1.59
C ILE A 86 -5.97 6.75 0.25
N VAL A 87 -6.84 6.15 -0.57
CA VAL A 87 -7.20 6.66 -1.90
C VAL A 87 -7.78 8.06 -1.83
N ILE A 88 -8.50 8.41 -0.76
CA ILE A 88 -9.07 9.74 -0.56
C ILE A 88 -8.07 10.69 0.14
N PHE A 89 -7.34 10.19 1.13
CA PHE A 89 -6.45 11.01 1.96
C PHE A 89 -5.20 11.49 1.21
N ILE A 90 -4.59 10.66 0.35
CA ILE A 90 -3.41 11.07 -0.42
C ILE A 90 -3.71 12.26 -1.36
N PRO A 91 -4.78 12.23 -2.19
CA PRO A 91 -5.16 13.38 -3.00
C PRO A 91 -5.41 14.64 -2.17
N TRP A 92 -6.08 14.53 -1.02
CA TRP A 92 -6.26 15.66 -0.12
C TRP A 92 -4.91 16.26 0.31
N LEU A 93 -4.00 15.42 0.79
CA LEU A 93 -2.70 15.86 1.31
C LEU A 93 -1.86 16.53 0.20
N LEU A 94 -1.91 16.00 -1.03
CA LEU A 94 -1.27 16.62 -2.19
C LEU A 94 -1.88 17.98 -2.53
N LEU A 95 -3.21 18.10 -2.56
CA LEU A 95 -3.89 19.38 -2.82
C LEU A 95 -3.50 20.44 -1.78
N TYR A 96 -3.43 20.03 -0.51
CA TYR A 96 -3.04 20.92 0.59
C TYR A 96 -1.61 21.46 0.42
N ILE A 97 -0.65 20.58 0.10
CA ILE A 97 0.76 20.96 -0.07
C ILE A 97 0.98 21.80 -1.34
N LEU A 98 0.37 21.40 -2.47
CA LEU A 98 0.65 22.01 -3.77
C LEU A 98 -0.06 23.35 -3.97
N LEU A 99 -1.31 23.49 -3.52
CA LEU A 99 -2.11 24.68 -3.77
C LEU A 99 -2.08 25.66 -2.61
N ASN A 100 -2.01 25.14 -1.38
CA ASN A 100 -1.95 25.86 -0.10
C ASN A 100 -2.74 27.19 -0.06
N ASN A 101 -3.98 27.18 -0.54
CA ASN A 101 -4.82 28.37 -0.58
C ASN A 101 -6.22 28.08 -0.03
N ILE A 102 -6.88 29.14 0.45
CA ILE A 102 -8.16 28.98 1.15
C ILE A 102 -9.27 28.41 0.26
N TRP A 103 -9.23 28.75 -1.03
CA TRP A 103 -10.21 28.30 -2.03
C TRP A 103 -10.11 26.81 -2.35
N SER A 104 -8.90 26.24 -2.32
CA SER A 104 -8.69 24.79 -2.44
C SER A 104 -8.91 24.06 -1.11
N ASN A 105 -8.62 24.71 0.02
CA ASN A 105 -8.68 24.09 1.34
C ASN A 105 -10.12 23.85 1.82
N ILE A 106 -11.03 24.78 1.56
CA ILE A 106 -12.45 24.65 1.93
C ILE A 106 -13.10 23.40 1.31
N PRO A 107 -13.09 23.20 -0.02
CA PRO A 107 -13.68 22.01 -0.63
C PRO A 107 -12.87 20.74 -0.34
N SER A 108 -11.54 20.82 -0.26
CA SER A 108 -10.70 19.65 0.05
C SER A 108 -10.87 19.16 1.48
N PHE A 109 -11.40 19.97 2.40
CA PHE A 109 -11.73 19.55 3.77
C PHE A 109 -12.71 18.35 3.81
N ILE A 110 -13.59 18.22 2.81
CA ILE A 110 -14.48 17.04 2.70
C ILE A 110 -13.66 15.77 2.46
N LEU A 111 -12.63 15.85 1.61
CA LEU A 111 -11.72 14.74 1.36
C LEU A 111 -10.92 14.38 2.62
N LEU A 112 -10.46 15.38 3.39
CA LEU A 112 -9.84 15.15 4.70
C LEU A 112 -10.77 14.36 5.62
N PHE A 113 -12.02 14.81 5.76
CA PHE A 113 -13.01 14.16 6.62
C PHE A 113 -13.29 12.71 6.19
N LEU A 114 -13.57 12.48 4.90
CA LEU A 114 -13.86 11.14 4.39
C LEU A 114 -12.63 10.23 4.47
N GLY A 115 -11.45 10.71 4.07
CA GLY A 115 -10.21 9.95 4.12
C GLY A 115 -9.88 9.51 5.55
N THR A 116 -9.95 10.44 6.50
CA THR A 116 -9.71 10.13 7.92
C THR A 116 -10.75 9.17 8.50
N TYR A 117 -12.03 9.34 8.18
CA TYR A 117 -13.10 8.43 8.58
C TYR A 117 -12.82 6.99 8.12
N PHE A 118 -12.53 6.78 6.84
CA PHE A 118 -12.28 5.45 6.28
C PHE A 118 -10.97 4.83 6.80
N LEU A 119 -9.92 5.64 7.00
CA LEU A 119 -8.67 5.18 7.64
C LEU A 119 -8.94 4.67 9.06
N ILE A 120 -9.65 5.45 9.89
CA ILE A 120 -9.96 5.07 11.28
C ILE A 120 -10.88 3.84 11.31
N SER A 121 -11.95 3.82 10.50
CA SER A 121 -12.86 2.68 10.36
C SER A 121 -12.09 1.41 9.98
N GLY A 122 -11.18 1.52 9.01
CA GLY A 122 -10.33 0.42 8.57
C GLY A 122 -9.43 -0.11 9.69
N ILE A 123 -8.71 0.77 10.41
CA ILE A 123 -7.87 0.38 11.56
C ILE A 123 -8.70 -0.36 12.62
N ILE A 124 -9.86 0.18 12.99
CA ILE A 124 -10.74 -0.43 14.00
C ILE A 124 -11.21 -1.81 13.55
N LYS A 125 -11.68 -1.95 12.30
CA LYS A 125 -12.14 -3.23 11.74
C LYS A 125 -11.02 -4.25 11.65
N ILE A 126 -9.81 -3.84 11.27
CA ILE A 126 -8.61 -4.71 11.25
C ILE A 126 -8.33 -5.23 12.67
N GLY A 127 -8.28 -4.34 13.67
CA GLY A 127 -8.06 -4.70 15.07
C GLY A 127 -9.11 -5.68 15.60
N TYR A 128 -10.39 -5.42 15.33
CA TYR A 128 -11.49 -6.31 15.68
C TYR A 128 -11.41 -7.66 14.97
N SER A 129 -11.06 -7.68 13.67
CA SER A 129 -10.91 -8.91 12.89
C SER A 129 -9.82 -9.82 13.48
N ILE A 130 -8.68 -9.24 13.84
CA ILE A 130 -7.58 -9.97 14.50
C ILE A 130 -8.05 -10.51 15.87
N MET A 131 -8.71 -9.67 16.68
CA MET A 131 -9.20 -10.08 17.99
C MET A 131 -10.23 -11.23 17.92
N ILE A 132 -11.19 -11.17 16.99
CA ILE A 132 -12.19 -12.22 16.80
C ILE A 132 -11.54 -13.51 16.32
N ASN A 133 -10.60 -13.43 15.36
CA ASN A 133 -9.86 -14.59 14.88
C ASN A 133 -9.02 -15.23 16.00
N ALA A 134 -8.42 -14.42 16.87
CA ALA A 134 -7.69 -14.90 18.05
C ALA A 134 -8.61 -15.62 19.06
N ARG A 135 -9.85 -15.13 19.27
CA ARG A 135 -10.81 -15.73 20.21
C ARG A 135 -11.50 -16.99 19.67
N LYS A 136 -11.83 -17.04 18.38
CA LYS A 136 -12.47 -18.22 17.74
C LYS A 136 -11.50 -19.40 17.58
N SER A 137 -10.21 -19.10 17.51
CA SER A 137 -9.18 -20.10 17.33
C SER A 137 -8.70 -20.63 18.68
N ASN A 138 -9.08 -21.86 19.04
CA ASN A 138 -8.37 -22.63 20.07
C ASN A 138 -6.94 -23.05 19.62
N LYS A 139 -6.37 -22.43 18.57
CA LYS A 139 -5.06 -22.73 17.98
C LYS A 139 -4.06 -21.59 18.20
N LYS A 140 -2.92 -22.00 18.78
CA LYS A 140 -1.57 -21.41 18.86
C LYS A 140 -1.38 -19.98 18.29
N THR A 141 -0.70 -19.17 19.10
CA THR A 141 -0.10 -17.83 18.86
C THR A 141 0.45 -17.60 17.44
N THR A 142 0.87 -18.65 16.74
CA THR A 142 1.38 -18.61 15.36
C THR A 142 0.36 -18.13 14.31
N THR A 143 -0.95 -18.25 14.52
CA THR A 143 -1.96 -17.79 13.54
C THR A 143 -2.14 -16.27 13.59
N VAL A 144 -2.16 -15.69 14.80
CA VAL A 144 -2.26 -14.24 15.02
C VAL A 144 -1.01 -13.52 14.51
N ILE A 145 0.17 -14.10 14.76
CA ILE A 145 1.44 -13.57 14.24
C ILE A 145 1.40 -13.51 12.71
N LYS A 146 0.91 -14.55 12.03
CA LYS A 146 0.78 -14.55 10.56
C LYS A 146 -0.14 -13.44 10.04
N ASP A 147 -1.24 -13.15 10.74
CA ASP A 147 -2.16 -12.09 10.33
C ASP A 147 -1.54 -10.70 10.52
N ILE A 148 -0.80 -10.47 11.61
CA ILE A 148 -0.03 -9.23 11.82
C ILE A 148 1.04 -9.06 10.72
N PHE A 149 1.81 -10.11 10.43
CA PHE A 149 2.84 -10.08 9.39
C PHE A 149 2.27 -9.79 7.99
N LYS A 150 1.03 -10.15 7.71
CA LYS A 150 0.36 -9.82 6.43
C LYS A 150 0.03 -8.33 6.32
N ILE A 151 -0.37 -7.66 7.40
CA ILE A 151 -0.79 -6.25 7.36
C ILE A 151 0.42 -5.30 7.40
N LEU A 152 1.56 -5.77 7.94
CA LEU A 152 2.75 -4.94 8.14
C LEU A 152 3.27 -4.27 6.86
N PRO A 153 3.34 -4.93 5.68
CA PRO A 153 3.73 -4.28 4.42
C PRO A 153 2.80 -3.13 4.02
N SER A 154 1.50 -3.26 4.26
CA SER A 154 0.51 -2.22 3.93
C SER A 154 0.68 -1.00 4.83
N LEU A 155 0.97 -1.19 6.12
CA LEU A 155 1.29 -0.09 7.04
C LEU A 155 2.63 0.56 6.70
N ALA A 156 3.66 -0.24 6.43
CA ALA A 156 4.98 0.25 6.06
C ALA A 156 4.93 1.08 4.77
N SER A 157 4.21 0.60 3.75
CA SER A 157 4.04 1.32 2.49
C SER A 157 3.24 2.62 2.65
N PHE A 158 2.24 2.66 3.52
CA PHE A 158 1.54 3.90 3.87
C PHE A 158 2.45 4.91 4.57
N VAL A 159 3.26 4.46 5.54
CA VAL A 159 4.24 5.32 6.22
C VAL A 159 5.27 5.87 5.23
N LEU A 160 5.76 5.03 4.30
CA LEU A 160 6.66 5.47 3.22
C LEU A 160 6.02 6.55 2.35
N VAL A 161 4.73 6.44 2.00
CA VAL A 161 4.03 7.51 1.27
C VAL A 161 4.03 8.82 2.06
N ILE A 162 3.73 8.79 3.35
CA ILE A 162 3.74 10.01 4.17
C ILE A 162 5.14 10.63 4.19
N PHE A 163 6.20 9.82 4.38
CA PHE A 163 7.58 10.31 4.29
C PHE A 163 7.90 10.93 2.94
N ASN A 164 7.48 10.31 1.84
CA ASN A 164 7.69 10.82 0.50
C ASN A 164 7.01 12.19 0.33
N ILE A 165 5.78 12.32 0.79
CA ILE A 165 5.01 13.55 0.71
C ILE A 165 5.60 14.66 1.58
N ILE A 166 6.09 14.35 2.79
CA ILE A 166 6.79 15.32 3.64
C ILE A 166 8.07 15.80 2.96
N LYS A 167 8.86 14.90 2.36
CA LYS A 167 10.08 15.27 1.64
C LYS A 167 9.78 16.17 0.44
N ILE A 168 8.71 15.87 -0.30
CA ILE A 168 8.21 16.73 -1.38
C ILE A 168 7.89 18.13 -0.86
N ALA A 169 7.16 18.23 0.25
CA ALA A 169 6.79 19.52 0.83
C ALA A 169 8.01 20.35 1.26
N ILE A 170 9.03 19.72 1.82
CA ILE A 170 10.29 20.38 2.17
C ILE A 170 10.99 20.91 0.92
N GLU A 171 11.10 20.09 -0.13
CA GLU A 171 11.77 20.48 -1.37
C GLU A 171 11.04 21.65 -2.06
N ILE A 172 9.71 21.62 -2.10
CA ILE A 172 8.89 22.71 -2.67
C ILE A 172 9.11 24.02 -1.89
N ASN A 173 9.20 23.97 -0.57
CA ASN A 173 9.43 25.17 0.24
C ASN A 173 10.87 25.71 0.15
N ASN A 174 11.81 24.93 -0.38
CA ASN A 174 13.22 25.32 -0.58
C ASN A 174 13.52 25.77 -2.02
N LEU A 175 12.56 25.63 -2.95
CA LEU A 175 12.59 26.15 -4.33
C LEU A 175 12.14 27.62 -4.36
#